data_AF-A0A6C0CEY4-F1
#
_entry.id   AF-A0A6C0CEY4-F1
#
_cell.length_a   1.000
_cell.length_b   1.000
_cell.length_c   1.000
_cell.angle_alpha   90.00
_cell.angle_beta   90.00
_cell.angle_gamma   90.00
#
_symmetry.space_group_name_H-M   'P 1'
#
loop_
_entity.id
_entity.type
_entity.pdbx_description
1 polymer ?
#
loop_
_entity_poly.entity_id
_entity_poly.type
_entity_poly.pdbx_seq_one_letter_code
_entity_poly.pdbx_strand_id
1 'polypeptide(L)'
;MAFEFMSFDDLDFLIKRDWFHTTQDIHDLLAYADDKTFWKLYANRTAYPQRSREVIAPLDYIHDKPLFKYTVRDLTDGDIENMRVQERKALRELMKWEWEKYMKTMPPRPRTTIDEKIEEKREEIESIREERRVYTDVRKCGDRKKLAEFDERIGVKWTEEAELQNQKTKMDTYWRETQQLKFEAGLL
;
A
#
# COMPACT_ATOMS: atom_id res chain seq x y z
N MET A 1 41.32 28.45 42.15
CA MET A 1 41.93 28.53 40.81
C MET A 1 40.80 28.67 39.82
N ALA A 2 40.76 29.76 39.05
CA ALA A 2 39.86 29.84 37.90
C ALA A 2 40.47 28.96 36.82
N PHE A 3 39.77 27.89 36.41
CA PHE A 3 40.16 27.13 35.23
C PHE A 3 39.87 28.02 34.01
N GLU A 4 40.91 28.39 33.25
CA GLU A 4 40.73 29.07 31.97
C GLU A 4 40.16 28.04 30.98
N PHE A 5 38.91 28.24 30.58
CA PHE A 5 38.27 27.42 29.54
C PHE A 5 38.81 27.81 28.16
N MET A 6 39.06 26.81 27.32
CA MET A 6 39.50 27.02 25.95
C MET A 6 38.34 27.42 25.04
N SER A 7 38.64 28.19 24.00
CA SER A 7 37.64 28.58 23.01
C SER A 7 37.24 27.39 22.15
N PHE A 8 36.04 27.47 21.55
CA PHE A 8 35.56 26.45 20.62
C PHE A 8 36.49 26.23 19.44
N ASP A 9 37.04 27.30 18.86
CA ASP A 9 37.87 27.21 17.65
C ASP A 9 39.19 26.48 17.93
N ASP A 10 39.78 26.69 19.11
CA ASP A 10 41.01 26.03 19.53
C ASP A 10 40.78 24.53 19.79
N LEU A 11 39.68 24.19 20.47
CA LEU A 11 39.30 22.81 20.74
C LEU A 11 38.91 22.06 19.46
N ASP A 12 38.12 22.68 18.58
CA ASP A 12 37.72 22.13 17.29
C ASP A 12 38.94 21.86 16.39
N PHE A 13 39.91 22.77 16.37
CA PHE A 13 41.16 22.59 15.63
C PHE A 13 41.98 21.39 16.16
N LEU A 14 42.17 21.30 17.48
CA LEU A 14 42.93 20.21 18.11
C LEU A 14 42.26 18.85 17.91
N ILE A 15 40.93 18.79 18.08
CA ILE A 15 40.16 17.56 17.93
C ILE A 15 40.15 17.07 16.48
N LYS A 16 40.04 17.98 15.49
CA LYS A 16 40.10 17.61 14.06
C LYS A 16 41.45 17.01 13.65
N ARG A 17 42.54 17.46 14.29
CA ARG A 17 43.90 17.06 13.95
C ARG A 17 44.33 15.74 14.59
N ASP A 18 43.59 15.29 15.62
CA ASP A 18 43.76 14.02 16.33
C ASP A 18 45.22 13.71 16.72
N TRP A 19 45.88 14.72 17.27
CA TRP A 19 47.25 14.64 17.79
C TRP A 19 47.30 14.09 19.22
N PHE A 20 46.44 13.12 19.52
CA PHE A 20 46.30 12.52 20.85
C PHE A 20 46.99 11.16 20.89
N HIS A 21 47.90 10.97 21.83
CA HIS A 21 48.59 9.70 22.02
C HIS A 21 47.69 8.67 22.71
N THR A 22 46.84 9.10 23.65
CA THR A 22 45.90 8.23 24.37
C THR A 22 44.48 8.80 24.40
N THR A 23 43.48 7.97 24.68
CA THR A 23 42.08 8.41 24.81
C THR A 23 41.90 9.34 26.01
N GLN A 24 42.73 9.18 27.04
CA GLN A 24 42.74 10.07 28.20
C GLN A 24 43.09 11.51 27.81
N ASP A 25 44.03 11.70 26.87
CA ASP A 25 44.39 13.04 26.37
C ASP A 25 43.18 13.79 25.79
N ILE A 26 42.21 13.06 25.20
CA ILE A 26 40.98 13.63 24.66
C ILE A 26 40.04 14.03 25.81
N HIS A 27 39.91 13.20 26.85
CA HIS A 27 39.14 13.53 28.05
C HIS A 27 39.72 14.74 28.78
N ASP A 28 41.05 14.78 28.91
CA ASP A 28 41.78 15.87 29.55
C ASP A 28 41.61 17.17 28.77
N LEU A 29 41.62 17.13 27.43
CA LEU A 29 41.33 18.29 26.59
C LEU A 29 39.88 18.76 26.76
N LEU A 30 38.92 17.83 26.74
CA LEU A 30 37.50 18.15 26.90
C LEU A 30 37.17 18.71 28.30
N ALA A 31 37.98 18.44 29.32
CA ALA A 31 37.84 19.03 30.64
C ALA A 31 38.08 20.56 30.64
N TYR A 32 38.74 21.11 29.62
CA TYR A 32 38.89 22.55 29.40
C TYR A 32 37.76 23.17 28.58
N ALA A 33 36.77 22.39 28.14
CA ALA A 33 35.57 22.91 27.50
C ALA A 33 34.54 23.32 28.56
N ASP A 34 33.99 24.53 28.45
CA ASP A 34 32.76 24.85 29.17
C ASP A 34 31.56 24.13 28.53
N ASP A 35 30.44 24.01 29.26
CA ASP A 35 29.26 23.28 28.79
C ASP A 35 28.80 23.74 27.40
N LYS A 36 28.81 25.05 27.16
CA LYS A 36 28.39 25.64 25.88
C LYS A 36 29.31 25.23 24.74
N THR A 37 30.62 25.20 24.96
CA THR A 37 31.60 24.78 23.95
C THR A 37 31.54 23.28 23.74
N PHE A 38 31.36 22.49 24.80
CA PHE A 38 31.17 21.05 24.70
C PHE A 38 29.97 20.68 23.82
N TRP A 39 28.81 21.31 24.02
CA TRP A 39 27.63 21.04 23.18
C TRP A 39 27.81 21.44 21.71
N LYS A 40 28.60 22.48 21.43
CA LYS A 40 28.99 22.82 20.05
C LYS A 40 29.90 21.76 19.44
N LEU A 41 30.87 21.25 20.21
CA LEU A 41 31.72 20.14 19.76
C LEU A 41 30.87 18.89 19.49
N TYR A 42 29.92 18.56 20.38
CA TYR A 42 28.98 17.45 20.18
C TYR A 42 28.13 17.60 18.91
N ALA A 43 27.63 18.80 18.62
CA ALA A 43 26.87 19.07 17.39
C ALA A 43 27.72 18.83 16.13
N ASN A 44 29.01 19.18 16.17
CA ASN A 44 29.95 19.02 15.05
C ASN A 44 30.71 17.70 15.04
N ARG A 45 30.35 16.74 15.90
CA ARG A 45 31.11 15.49 16.10
C ARG A 45 31.38 14.68 14.83
N THR A 46 30.50 14.75 13.83
CA THR A 46 30.66 14.04 12.56
C THR A 46 31.90 14.48 11.77
N ALA A 47 32.46 15.66 12.06
CA ALA A 47 33.66 16.19 11.42
C ALA A 47 34.98 15.68 12.02
N TYR A 48 34.96 15.06 13.20
CA TYR A 48 36.17 14.62 13.91
C TYR A 48 36.60 13.20 13.54
N PRO A 49 37.81 12.74 13.87
CA PRO A 49 38.17 11.34 13.72
C PRO A 49 37.40 10.42 14.67
N GLN A 50 37.13 9.18 14.25
CA GLN A 50 36.23 8.24 14.94
C GLN A 50 36.53 8.11 16.44
N ARG A 51 37.82 7.98 16.79
CA ARG A 51 38.27 7.88 18.18
C ARG A 51 37.84 9.06 19.04
N SER A 52 37.90 10.30 18.53
CA SER A 52 37.42 11.48 19.25
C SER A 52 35.89 11.54 19.28
N ARG A 53 35.21 11.06 18.24
CA ARG A 53 33.72 10.99 18.22
C ARG A 53 33.19 10.06 19.30
N GLU A 54 33.82 8.91 19.47
CA GLU A 54 33.46 7.90 20.48
C GLU A 54 33.60 8.45 21.90
N VAL A 55 34.52 9.41 22.13
CA VAL A 55 34.68 10.08 23.42
C VAL A 55 33.66 11.21 23.63
N ILE A 56 33.39 12.01 22.58
CA ILE A 56 32.47 13.16 22.66
C ILE A 56 31.00 12.70 22.70
N ALA A 57 30.66 11.64 21.96
CA ALA A 57 29.32 11.09 21.84
C ALA A 57 29.34 9.57 22.05
N PRO A 58 29.69 9.09 23.25
CA PRO A 58 29.81 7.66 23.51
C PRO A 58 28.48 6.93 23.23
N LEU A 59 27.34 7.56 23.51
CA LEU A 59 26.01 6.98 23.26
C LEU A 59 25.70 6.73 21.77
N ASP A 60 26.39 7.39 20.83
CA ASP A 60 26.19 7.16 19.39
C ASP A 60 26.92 5.89 18.92
N TYR A 61 27.92 5.43 19.68
CA TYR A 61 28.84 4.33 19.33
C TYR A 61 28.82 3.18 20.34
N ILE A 62 28.21 3.40 21.51
CA ILE A 62 27.78 2.34 22.41
C ILE A 62 26.74 1.52 21.64
N HIS A 63 27.21 0.42 21.04
CA HIS A 63 26.37 -0.70 20.60
C HIS A 63 25.75 -1.44 21.81
N ASP A 64 25.59 -0.78 22.96
CA ASP A 64 24.86 -1.38 24.06
C ASP A 64 23.38 -1.42 23.67
N LYS A 65 22.90 -2.65 23.72
CA LYS A 65 21.54 -3.10 23.49
C LYS A 65 20.47 -2.65 24.52
N PRO A 66 20.71 -1.95 25.66
CA PRO A 66 19.68 -1.77 26.69
C PRO A 66 18.79 -0.53 26.46
N LEU A 67 18.99 0.26 25.41
CA LEU A 67 18.05 1.34 25.03
C LEU A 67 16.88 0.85 24.13
N PHE A 68 16.93 -0.40 23.65
CA PHE A 68 15.71 -1.04 23.17
C PHE A 68 14.83 -1.33 24.38
N LYS A 69 13.68 -0.67 24.49
CA LYS A 69 12.68 -0.89 25.56
C LYS A 69 12.21 -2.35 25.71
N TYR A 70 12.57 -3.21 24.76
CA TYR A 70 12.31 -4.64 24.78
C TYR A 70 13.57 -5.37 24.28
N THR A 71 14.22 -6.15 25.15
CA THR A 71 15.21 -7.12 24.67
C THR A 71 14.47 -8.38 24.19
N VAL A 72 15.05 -9.18 23.29
CA VAL A 72 14.46 -10.47 22.84
C VAL A 72 14.15 -11.41 24.03
N ARG A 73 14.83 -11.19 25.17
CA ARG A 73 14.65 -11.93 26.42
C ARG A 73 13.41 -11.50 27.22
N ASP A 74 12.87 -10.31 26.96
CA ASP A 74 11.68 -9.75 27.63
C ASP A 74 10.39 -9.96 26.81
N LEU A 75 10.50 -10.50 25.59
CA LEU A 75 9.34 -10.87 24.78
C LEU A 75 8.67 -12.09 25.39
N THR A 76 7.42 -11.91 25.83
CA THR A 76 6.58 -13.06 26.18
C THR A 76 6.09 -13.75 24.91
N ASP A 77 5.67 -15.01 25.02
CA ASP A 77 5.01 -15.71 23.90
C ASP A 77 3.80 -14.93 23.37
N GLY A 78 3.12 -14.15 24.24
CA GLY A 78 2.05 -13.25 23.86
C GLY A 78 2.51 -12.08 22.99
N ASP A 79 3.68 -11.51 23.26
CA ASP A 79 4.25 -10.44 22.45
C ASP A 79 4.69 -10.95 21.07
N ILE A 80 5.26 -12.16 21.03
CA ILE A 80 5.63 -12.82 19.77
C ILE A 80 4.40 -13.09 18.92
N GLU A 81 3.30 -13.56 19.53
CA GLU A 81 2.05 -13.78 18.79
C GLU A 81 1.45 -12.44 18.32
N ASN A 82 1.48 -11.40 19.14
CA ASN A 82 1.02 -10.07 18.74
C ASN A 82 1.83 -9.51 17.56
N MET A 83 3.16 -9.66 17.56
CA MET A 83 3.99 -9.26 16.42
C MET A 83 3.63 -10.06 15.17
N ARG A 84 3.47 -11.38 15.27
CA ARG A 84 3.04 -12.22 14.14
C ARG A 84 1.67 -11.82 13.60
N VAL A 85 0.73 -11.46 14.47
CA VAL A 85 -0.58 -10.95 14.07
C VAL A 85 -0.45 -9.63 13.32
N GLN A 86 0.39 -8.71 13.82
CA GLN A 86 0.65 -7.43 13.15
C GLN A 86 1.35 -7.61 11.79
N GLU A 87 2.36 -8.48 11.72
CA GLU A 87 3.04 -8.82 10.46
C GLU A 87 2.08 -9.44 9.45
N ARG A 88 1.24 -10.39 9.87
CA ARG A 88 0.20 -10.99 9.01
C ARG A 88 -0.80 -9.95 8.55
N LYS A 89 -1.17 -9.00 9.41
CA LYS A 89 -2.08 -7.91 9.05
C LYS A 89 -1.45 -6.98 8.02
N ALA A 90 -0.21 -6.56 8.23
CA ALA A 90 0.53 -5.72 7.28
C ALA A 90 0.71 -6.41 5.92
N LEU A 91 1.04 -7.72 5.92
CA LEU A 91 1.14 -8.51 4.70
C LEU A 91 -0.21 -8.56 3.94
N ARG A 92 -1.32 -8.77 4.65
CA ARG A 92 -2.67 -8.76 4.03
C ARG A 92 -3.03 -7.40 3.45
N GLU A 93 -2.69 -6.31 4.14
CA GLU A 93 -2.91 -4.95 3.65
C GLU A 93 -2.08 -4.66 2.39
N LEU A 94 -0.83 -5.11 2.37
CA LEU A 94 0.05 -4.99 1.19
C LEU A 94 -0.52 -5.80 0.01
N MET A 95 -0.86 -7.07 0.20
CA MET A 95 -1.43 -7.89 -0.88
C MET A 95 -2.75 -7.31 -1.39
N LYS A 96 -3.59 -6.76 -0.51
CA LYS A 96 -4.83 -6.08 -0.91
C LYS A 96 -4.54 -4.85 -1.78
N TRP A 97 -3.55 -4.04 -1.39
CA TRP A 97 -3.15 -2.87 -2.18
C TRP A 97 -2.59 -3.27 -3.55
N GLU A 98 -1.77 -4.32 -3.62
CA GLU A 98 -1.23 -4.82 -4.88
C GLU A 98 -2.34 -5.38 -5.79
N TRP A 99 -3.31 -6.10 -5.21
CA TRP A 99 -4.48 -6.58 -5.93
C TRP A 99 -5.33 -5.44 -6.49
N GLU A 100 -5.62 -4.41 -5.68
CA GLU A 100 -6.37 -3.23 -6.13
C GLU A 100 -5.63 -2.49 -7.27
N LYS A 101 -4.30 -2.49 -7.24
CA LYS A 101 -3.47 -1.94 -8.31
C LYS A 101 -3.56 -2.79 -9.57
N TYR A 102 -3.44 -4.11 -9.46
CA TYR A 102 -3.57 -5.06 -10.57
C TYR A 102 -4.94 -4.99 -11.24
N MET A 103 -6.01 -4.85 -10.46
CA MET A 103 -7.39 -4.72 -10.95
C MET A 103 -7.59 -3.55 -11.92
N LYS A 104 -6.77 -2.49 -11.86
CA LYS A 104 -6.85 -1.36 -12.79
C LYS A 104 -6.37 -1.70 -14.20
N THR A 105 -5.49 -2.69 -14.33
CA THR A 105 -4.89 -3.12 -15.59
C THR A 105 -5.37 -4.51 -16.02
N MET A 106 -6.21 -5.16 -15.21
CA MET A 106 -6.68 -6.51 -15.47
C MET A 106 -7.58 -6.54 -16.72
N PRO A 107 -7.34 -7.47 -17.66
CA PRO A 107 -8.20 -7.60 -18.83
C PRO A 107 -9.64 -7.96 -18.41
N PRO A 108 -10.65 -7.68 -19.23
CA PRO A 108 -12.00 -8.18 -18.99
C PRO A 108 -12.03 -9.72 -19.09
N ARG A 109 -13.07 -10.33 -18.51
CA ARG A 109 -13.34 -11.76 -18.69
C ARG A 109 -13.43 -12.08 -20.20
N PRO A 110 -12.85 -13.19 -20.68
CA PRO A 110 -13.05 -13.65 -22.04
C PRO A 110 -14.52 -13.81 -22.40
N ARG A 111 -14.89 -13.42 -23.63
CA ARG A 111 -16.26 -13.60 -24.17
C ARG A 111 -16.61 -15.09 -24.23
N THR A 112 -17.86 -15.39 -23.92
CA THR A 112 -18.42 -16.75 -23.95
C THR A 112 -19.79 -16.77 -24.62
N THR A 113 -20.34 -17.95 -24.82
CA THR A 113 -21.68 -18.16 -25.40
C THR A 113 -22.82 -17.42 -24.68
N ILE A 114 -22.68 -17.10 -23.39
CA ILE A 114 -23.67 -16.27 -22.68
C ILE A 114 -23.67 -14.82 -23.21
N ASP A 115 -22.51 -14.28 -23.55
CA ASP A 115 -22.42 -12.92 -24.09
C ASP A 115 -23.06 -12.83 -25.48
N GLU A 116 -22.85 -13.86 -26.31
CA GLU A 116 -23.50 -14.01 -27.62
C GLU A 116 -25.02 -14.08 -27.48
N LYS A 117 -25.53 -14.93 -26.57
CA LYS A 117 -26.98 -15.03 -26.31
C LYS A 117 -27.60 -13.73 -25.81
N ILE A 118 -26.86 -12.92 -25.04
CA ILE A 118 -27.34 -11.60 -24.62
C ILE A 118 -27.45 -10.65 -25.81
N GLU A 119 -26.45 -10.65 -26.71
CA GLU A 119 -26.49 -9.86 -27.94
C GLU A 119 -27.67 -10.31 -28.83
N GLU A 120 -27.87 -11.62 -29.03
CA GLU A 120 -29.02 -12.18 -29.78
C GLU A 120 -30.37 -11.73 -29.19
N LYS A 121 -30.53 -11.76 -27.86
CA LYS A 121 -31.78 -11.31 -27.21
C LYS A 121 -32.04 -9.81 -27.41
N ARG A 122 -31.00 -9.00 -27.45
CA ARG A 122 -31.13 -7.56 -27.72
C ARG A 122 -31.57 -7.30 -29.15
N GLU A 123 -31.02 -8.04 -30.10
CA GLU A 123 -31.44 -7.98 -31.51
C GLU A 123 -32.90 -8.44 -31.65
N GLU A 124 -33.33 -9.51 -30.96
CA GLU A 124 -34.73 -9.93 -30.92
C GLU A 124 -35.64 -8.80 -30.38
N ILE A 125 -35.26 -8.13 -29.29
CA ILE A 125 -36.02 -7.01 -28.70
C ILE A 125 -36.12 -5.84 -29.68
N GLU A 126 -35.02 -5.50 -30.34
CA GLU A 126 -34.96 -4.40 -31.31
C GLU A 126 -35.84 -4.70 -32.54
N SER A 127 -35.80 -5.95 -33.04
CA SER A 127 -36.69 -6.41 -34.11
C SER A 127 -38.17 -6.26 -33.72
N ILE A 128 -38.56 -6.66 -32.51
CA ILE A 128 -39.96 -6.54 -32.04
C ILE A 128 -40.36 -5.05 -31.88
N ARG A 129 -39.43 -4.20 -31.44
CA ARG A 129 -39.66 -2.75 -31.34
C ARG A 129 -39.88 -2.11 -32.71
N GLU A 130 -39.10 -2.51 -33.71
CA GLU A 130 -39.27 -2.03 -35.08
C GLU A 130 -40.58 -2.54 -35.69
N GLU A 131 -40.94 -3.82 -35.48
CA GLU A 131 -42.27 -4.36 -35.86
C GLU A 131 -43.41 -3.52 -35.27
N ARG A 132 -43.31 -3.18 -33.97
CA ARG A 132 -44.30 -2.34 -33.29
C ARG A 132 -44.35 -0.95 -33.92
N ARG A 133 -43.20 -0.34 -34.21
CA ARG A 133 -43.10 1.00 -34.82
C ARG A 133 -43.75 1.04 -36.21
N VAL A 134 -43.41 0.07 -37.07
CA VAL A 134 -44.03 -0.07 -38.39
C VAL A 134 -45.54 -0.27 -38.26
N TYR A 135 -45.98 -1.08 -37.30
CA TYR A 135 -47.41 -1.30 -37.05
C TYR A 135 -48.14 -0.01 -36.63
N THR A 136 -47.55 0.80 -35.76
CA THR A 136 -48.12 2.09 -35.33
C THR A 136 -48.14 3.13 -36.45
N ASP A 137 -47.11 3.16 -37.31
CA ASP A 137 -47.00 4.13 -38.40
C ASP A 137 -48.03 3.85 -39.51
N VAL A 138 -48.29 2.56 -39.79
CA VAL A 138 -49.27 2.14 -40.82
C VAL A 138 -50.71 2.26 -40.31
N ARG A 139 -51.01 1.88 -39.05
CA ARG A 139 -52.34 2.01 -38.45
C ARG A 139 -52.39 3.21 -37.52
N LYS A 140 -52.68 4.39 -38.08
CA LYS A 140 -52.86 5.68 -37.36
C LYS A 140 -53.89 5.65 -36.20
N CYS A 141 -54.71 4.59 -36.09
CA CYS A 141 -55.53 4.28 -34.92
C CYS A 141 -55.08 2.94 -34.32
N GLY A 142 -54.43 3.01 -33.16
CA GLY A 142 -53.81 1.87 -32.47
C GLY A 142 -54.84 0.89 -31.90
N ASP A 143 -54.86 -0.32 -32.44
CA ASP A 143 -55.52 -1.46 -31.80
C ASP A 143 -54.82 -1.77 -30.47
N ARG A 144 -55.47 -1.42 -29.36
CA ARG A 144 -54.92 -1.57 -28.00
C ARG A 144 -54.53 -3.01 -27.69
N LYS A 145 -55.24 -4.01 -28.23
CA LYS A 145 -54.93 -5.42 -27.98
C LYS A 145 -53.60 -5.80 -28.60
N LYS A 146 -53.40 -5.43 -29.87
CA LYS A 146 -52.15 -5.76 -30.57
C LYS A 146 -50.94 -5.01 -30.02
N LEU A 147 -51.12 -3.78 -29.54
CA LEU A 147 -50.05 -3.05 -28.85
C LEU A 147 -49.67 -3.73 -27.52
N ALA A 148 -50.66 -4.23 -26.77
CA ALA A 148 -50.39 -5.00 -25.56
C ALA A 148 -49.65 -6.31 -25.85
N GLU A 149 -49.96 -7.01 -26.96
CA GLU A 149 -49.22 -8.21 -27.38
C GLU A 149 -47.74 -7.91 -27.68
N PHE A 150 -47.44 -6.77 -28.31
CA PHE A 150 -46.04 -6.35 -28.52
C PHE A 150 -45.34 -6.04 -27.20
N ASP A 151 -46.00 -5.33 -26.28
CA ASP A 151 -45.44 -5.02 -24.98
C ASP A 151 -45.21 -6.28 -24.13
N GLU A 152 -46.10 -7.28 -24.21
CA GLU A 152 -45.93 -8.60 -23.57
C GLU A 152 -44.75 -9.38 -24.15
N ARG A 153 -44.65 -9.47 -25.50
CA ARG A 153 -43.51 -10.11 -26.18
C ARG A 153 -42.18 -9.46 -25.78
N ILE A 154 -42.13 -8.13 -25.78
CA ILE A 154 -40.95 -7.38 -25.33
C ILE A 154 -40.66 -7.69 -23.85
N GLY A 155 -41.68 -7.72 -23.00
CA GLY A 155 -41.56 -8.06 -21.58
C GLY A 155 -40.92 -9.43 -21.34
N VAL A 156 -41.39 -10.46 -22.03
CA VAL A 156 -40.82 -11.82 -21.95
C VAL A 156 -39.34 -11.81 -22.35
N LYS A 157 -38.97 -11.13 -23.43
CA LYS A 157 -37.58 -11.05 -23.88
C LYS A 157 -36.68 -10.28 -22.91
N TRP A 158 -37.19 -9.23 -22.26
CA TRP A 158 -36.46 -8.56 -21.18
C TRP A 158 -36.23 -9.46 -19.97
N THR A 159 -37.21 -10.31 -19.63
CA THR A 159 -37.03 -11.28 -18.53
C THR A 159 -35.97 -12.34 -18.89
N GLU A 160 -35.99 -12.85 -20.13
CA GLU A 160 -34.97 -13.78 -20.63
C GLU A 160 -33.57 -13.13 -20.64
N GLU A 161 -33.43 -11.87 -21.09
CA GLU A 161 -32.15 -11.15 -21.03
C GLU A 161 -31.68 -10.95 -19.59
N ALA A 162 -32.58 -10.60 -18.66
CA ALA A 162 -32.24 -10.40 -17.25
C ALA A 162 -31.71 -11.69 -16.60
N GLU A 163 -32.27 -12.84 -16.93
CA GLU A 163 -31.76 -14.14 -16.48
C GLU A 163 -30.34 -14.40 -17.00
N LEU A 164 -30.07 -14.11 -18.27
CA LEU A 164 -28.74 -14.25 -18.86
C LEU A 164 -27.74 -13.26 -18.24
N GLN A 165 -28.15 -12.02 -17.94
CA GLN A 165 -27.31 -11.06 -17.22
C GLN A 165 -27.00 -11.53 -15.79
N ASN A 166 -27.95 -12.17 -15.11
CA ASN A 166 -27.71 -12.79 -13.81
C ASN A 166 -26.71 -13.96 -13.89
N GLN A 167 -26.71 -14.72 -14.99
CA GLN A 167 -25.69 -15.76 -15.22
C GLN A 167 -24.33 -15.14 -15.53
N LYS A 168 -24.28 -14.11 -16.37
CA LYS A 168 -23.05 -13.37 -16.71
C LYS A 168 -22.39 -12.77 -15.48
N THR A 169 -23.16 -12.12 -14.60
CA THR A 169 -22.63 -11.55 -13.35
C THR A 169 -22.01 -12.61 -12.45
N LYS A 170 -22.64 -13.78 -12.30
CA LYS A 170 -22.07 -14.93 -11.56
C LYS A 170 -20.77 -15.45 -12.19
N MET A 171 -20.68 -15.48 -13.51
CA MET A 171 -19.45 -15.86 -14.21
C MET A 171 -18.35 -14.82 -14.04
N ASP A 172 -18.70 -13.54 -14.08
CA ASP A 172 -17.75 -12.43 -13.89
C ASP A 172 -17.19 -12.44 -12.45
N THR A 173 -18.03 -12.70 -11.43
CA THR A 173 -17.57 -12.83 -10.04
C THR A 173 -16.65 -14.03 -9.89
N TYR A 174 -17.05 -15.20 -10.40
CA TYR A 174 -16.23 -16.41 -10.33
C TYR A 174 -14.87 -16.25 -11.03
N TRP A 175 -14.87 -15.62 -12.21
CA TRP A 175 -13.64 -15.36 -12.94
C TRP A 175 -12.72 -14.41 -12.17
N ARG A 176 -13.27 -13.34 -11.55
CA ARG A 176 -12.50 -12.42 -10.70
C ARG A 176 -11.90 -13.12 -9.48
N GLU A 177 -12.69 -13.96 -8.79
CA GLU A 177 -12.21 -14.76 -7.66
C GLU A 177 -11.07 -15.70 -8.08
N THR A 178 -11.19 -16.32 -9.25
CA THR A 178 -10.14 -17.18 -9.80
C THR A 178 -8.86 -16.39 -10.12
N GLN A 179 -8.98 -15.18 -10.67
CA GLN A 179 -7.82 -14.31 -10.91
C GLN A 179 -7.18 -13.88 -9.60
N GLN A 180 -7.97 -13.56 -8.57
CA GLN A 180 -7.46 -13.20 -7.26
C GLN A 180 -6.66 -14.35 -6.63
N LEU A 181 -7.18 -15.58 -6.68
CA LEU A 181 -6.46 -16.75 -6.18
C LEU A 181 -5.15 -17.00 -6.94
N LYS A 182 -5.13 -16.79 -8.26
CA LYS A 182 -3.90 -16.89 -9.06
C LYS A 182 -2.88 -15.80 -8.70
N PHE A 183 -3.36 -14.58 -8.45
CA PHE A 183 -2.54 -13.46 -7.99
C PHE A 183 -1.89 -13.78 -6.64
N GLU A 184 -2.69 -14.22 -5.67
CA GLU A 184 -2.23 -14.59 -4.33
C GLU A 184 -1.26 -15.79 -4.37
N ALA A 185 -1.41 -16.70 -5.34
CA ALA A 185 -0.50 -17.82 -5.57
C ALA A 185 0.76 -17.47 -6.39
N GLY A 186 0.90 -16.24 -6.91
CA GLY A 186 2.04 -15.82 -7.73
C GLY A 186 2.08 -16.43 -9.13
N LEU A 187 0.93 -16.75 -9.72
CA LEU A 187 0.79 -17.41 -11.03
C LEU A 187 0.39 -16.45 -12.17
N LEU A 188 0.45 -15.13 -11.94
CA LEU A 188 0.09 -14.08 -12.90
C LEU A 188 1.28 -13.19 -13.26
#